data_AF-A0A940WTK7-F1
#
_entry.id   AF-A0A940WTK7-F1
#
_cell.length_a   1.000
_cell.length_b   1.000
_cell.length_c   1.000
_cell.angle_alpha   90.00
_cell.angle_beta   90.00
_cell.angle_gamma   90.00
#
_symmetry.space_group_name_H-M   'P 1'
#
loop_
_entity.id
_entity.type
_entity.pdbx_description
1 polymer ?
#
loop_
_entity_poly.entity_id
_entity_poly.type
_entity_poly.pdbx_seq_one_letter_code
_entity_poly.pdbx_strand_id
1 'polypeptide(L)' 'MQSNQFGVHEIVDMRELLNFKVACLSQSKERLEKVENPELKKLVEQSVKQGQLTLNGMKDILTSASTQIN' A
#
# COMPACT_ATOMS: atom_id res chain seq x y z
N MET A 1 -9.14 5.98 27.44
CA MET A 1 -8.11 6.79 26.76
C MET A 1 -7.79 6.09 25.45
N GLN A 2 -8.01 6.74 24.30
CA GLN A 2 -7.39 6.28 23.05
C GLN A 2 -5.92 6.69 23.09
N SER A 3 -5.02 5.71 22.98
CA SER A 3 -3.59 5.98 22.83
C SER A 3 -3.34 6.44 21.39
N ASN A 4 -2.62 7.54 21.21
CA ASN A 4 -2.16 8.01 19.90
C ASN A 4 -0.79 7.44 19.51
N GLN A 5 -0.25 6.51 20.31
CA GLN A 5 0.99 5.81 20.04
C GLN A 5 0.72 4.41 19.52
N PHE A 6 1.41 4.08 18.42
CA PHE A 6 1.40 2.73 17.86
C PHE A 6 2.31 1.81 18.67
N GLY A 7 1.82 0.61 18.95
CA GLY A 7 2.62 -0.47 19.52
C GLY A 7 3.61 -1.05 18.51
N VAL A 8 4.65 -1.73 19.01
CA VAL A 8 5.66 -2.40 18.16
C VAL A 8 5.00 -3.41 17.22
N HIS A 9 4.00 -4.17 17.70
CA HIS A 9 3.26 -5.13 16.88
C HIS A 9 2.49 -4.45 15.74
N GLU A 10 1.80 -3.35 16.01
CA GLU A 10 1.06 -2.60 14.98
C GLU A 10 2.00 -2.06 13.89
N ILE A 11 3.21 -1.64 14.27
CA ILE A 11 4.24 -1.18 13.32
C ILE A 11 4.78 -2.32 12.46
N VAL A 12 4.99 -3.50 13.05
CA VAL A 12 5.40 -4.70 12.32
C VAL A 12 4.30 -5.14 11.35
N ASP A 13 3.06 -5.26 11.83
CA ASP A 13 1.90 -5.60 11.01
C ASP A 13 1.74 -4.62 9.84
N MET A 14 1.94 -3.32 10.10
CA MET A 14 1.89 -2.29 9.07
C MET A 14 2.99 -2.46 8.01
N ARG A 15 4.21 -2.87 8.40
CA ARG A 15 5.29 -3.20 7.46
C ARG A 15 4.95 -4.40 6.60
N GLU A 16 4.37 -5.44 7.19
CA GLU A 16 3.95 -6.64 6.47
C GLU A 16 2.85 -6.33 5.45
N LEU A 17 1.82 -5.58 5.86
CA LEU A 17 0.76 -5.11 4.97
C LEU A 17 1.31 -4.24 3.84
N LEU A 18 2.26 -3.34 4.13
CA LEU A 18 2.92 -2.50 3.13
C LEU A 18 3.66 -3.37 2.10
N ASN A 19 4.45 -4.35 2.56
CA ASN A 19 5.19 -5.26 1.68
C ASN A 19 4.24 -6.07 0.78
N PHE A 20 3.16 -6.62 1.36
CA PHE A 20 2.13 -7.31 0.60
C PHE A 20 1.50 -6.41 -0.47
N LYS A 21 1.18 -5.17 -0.11
CA LYS A 21 0.56 -4.22 -1.05
C LYS A 21 1.52 -3.82 -2.18
N VAL A 22 2.83 -3.73 -1.92
CA VAL A 22 3.85 -3.52 -2.96
C VAL A 22 3.84 -4.68 -3.96
N ALA A 23 3.81 -5.93 -3.47
CA ALA A 23 3.73 -7.10 -4.33
C ALA A 23 2.46 -7.08 -5.20
N CYS A 24 1.30 -6.75 -4.62
CA CYS A 24 0.05 -6.58 -5.38
C CYS A 24 0.17 -5.50 -6.46
N LEU A 25 0.74 -4.33 -6.13
CA LEU A 25 0.89 -3.24 -7.10
C LEU A 25 1.81 -3.65 -8.26
N SER A 26 2.91 -4.36 -7.96
CA SER A 26 3.81 -4.89 -8.99
C SER A 26 3.06 -5.82 -9.95
N GLN A 27 2.26 -6.73 -9.41
CA GLN A 27 1.43 -7.65 -10.19
C GLN A 27 0.37 -6.92 -11.02
N SER A 28 -0.27 -5.89 -10.47
CA SER A 28 -1.24 -5.07 -11.20
C SER A 28 -0.59 -4.32 -12.36
N LYS A 29 0.63 -3.77 -12.18
CA LYS A 29 1.39 -3.12 -13.25
C LYS A 29 1.77 -4.10 -14.36
N GLU A 30 2.26 -5.29 -14.01
CA GLU A 30 2.58 -6.33 -14.98
C GLU A 30 1.34 -6.77 -15.80
N ARG A 31 0.18 -6.91 -15.14
CA ARG A 31 -1.08 -7.27 -15.81
C ARG A 31 -1.60 -6.16 -16.72
N LEU A 32 -1.35 -4.90 -16.39
CA LEU A 32 -1.75 -3.76 -17.22
C LEU A 32 -1.10 -3.79 -18.60
N GLU A 33 0.13 -4.30 -18.70
CA GLU A 33 0.85 -4.44 -19.97
C GLU A 33 0.28 -5.56 -20.86
N LYS A 34 -0.40 -6.54 -20.25
CA LYS A 34 -0.91 -7.75 -20.90
C LYS A 34 -2.41 -7.69 -21.23
N VAL A 35 -3.14 -6.72 -20.69
CA VAL A 35 -4.59 -6.67 -20.83
C VAL A 35 -5.00 -6.00 -22.15
N GLU A 36 -5.73 -6.74 -22.97
CA GLU A 36 -6.17 -6.27 -24.29
C GLU A 36 -7.56 -5.63 -24.25
N ASN A 37 -8.44 -6.12 -23.38
CA ASN A 37 -9.79 -5.58 -23.25
C ASN A 37 -9.72 -4.12 -22.72
N PRO A 38 -10.25 -3.12 -23.47
CA PRO A 38 -10.10 -1.71 -23.12
C PRO A 38 -10.79 -1.30 -21.81
N GLU A 39 -11.92 -1.91 -21.47
CA GLU A 39 -12.65 -1.62 -20.24
C GLU A 39 -11.91 -2.18 -19.02
N LEU A 40 -11.45 -3.43 -19.13
CA LEU A 40 -10.63 -4.06 -18.11
C LEU A 40 -9.30 -3.30 -17.93
N LYS A 41 -8.71 -2.81 -19.02
CA LYS A 41 -7.51 -1.96 -18.97
C LYS A 41 -7.72 -0.73 -18.10
N LYS A 42 -8.81 0.01 -18.31
CA LYS A 42 -9.17 1.17 -17.49
C LYS A 42 -9.32 0.82 -16.00
N LEU A 43 -9.94 -0.32 -15.69
CA LEU A 43 -10.08 -0.77 -14.30
C LEU A 43 -8.72 -1.09 -13.67
N VAL A 44 -7.82 -1.74 -14.41
CA VAL A 44 -6.46 -2.03 -13.94
C VAL A 44 -5.65 -0.74 -13.76
N GLU A 45 -5.74 0.22 -14.68
CA GLU A 45 -5.10 1.55 -14.55
C GLU A 45 -5.58 2.28 -13.29
N GLN A 46 -6.89 2.30 -13.03
CA GLN A 46 -7.46 2.87 -11.82
C GLN A 46 -6.95 2.16 -10.56
N SER A 47 -6.90 0.82 -10.58
CA SER A 47 -6.37 0.01 -9.48
C SER A 47 -4.89 0.31 -9.20
N VAL A 48 -4.06 0.44 -10.25
CA VAL A 48 -2.63 0.83 -10.13
C VAL A 48 -2.50 2.22 -9.52
N LYS A 49 -3.29 3.19 -10.00
CA LYS A 49 -3.29 4.56 -9.46
C LYS A 49 -3.68 4.57 -7.98
N GLN A 50 -4.76 3.86 -7.63
CA GLN A 50 -5.23 3.77 -6.25
C GLN A 50 -4.20 3.06 -5.37
N GLY A 51 -3.59 1.98 -5.86
CA GLY A 51 -2.52 1.26 -5.16
C GLY A 51 -1.32 2.14 -4.86
N GLN A 52 -0.91 3.00 -5.80
CA GLN A 52 0.17 3.96 -5.58
C GLN A 52 -0.16 4.98 -4.47
N LEU A 53 -1.39 5.53 -4.48
CA LEU A 53 -1.86 6.45 -3.45
C LEU A 53 -1.90 5.77 -2.08
N THR A 54 -2.44 4.55 -2.03
CA THR A 54 -2.49 3.75 -0.79
C THR A 54 -1.08 3.51 -0.24
N LEU A 55 -0.12 3.08 -1.07
CA LEU A 55 1.25 2.84 -0.60
C LEU A 55 1.91 4.11 -0.04
N ASN A 56 1.65 5.27 -0.63
CA ASN A 56 2.18 6.53 -0.10
C ASN A 56 1.60 6.80 1.29
N GLY A 57 0.28 6.74 1.46
CA GLY A 57 -0.35 6.92 2.78
C GLY A 57 0.10 5.90 3.82
N MET A 58 0.28 4.64 3.42
CA MET A 58 0.82 3.59 4.30
C MET A 58 2.25 3.90 4.76
N LYS A 59 3.10 4.43 3.88
CA LYS A 59 4.48 4.84 4.22
C LYS A 59 4.49 6.04 5.16
N ASP A 60 3.58 6.99 4.98
CA ASP A 60 3.46 8.17 5.85
C ASP A 60 3.07 7.75 7.29
N ILE A 61 2.10 6.84 7.41
CA ILE A 61 1.70 6.25 8.70
C ILE A 61 2.87 5.51 9.34
N LEU A 62 3.53 4.63 8.58
CA LEU A 62 4.63 3.82 9.12
C LEU A 62 5.83 4.67 9.55
N THR A 63 6.14 5.74 8.80
CA THR A 63 7.21 6.68 9.14
C THR A 63 6.88 7.39 10.44
N SER A 64 5.66 7.94 10.55
CA SER A 64 5.18 8.62 11.75
C SER A 64 5.18 7.68 12.97
N ALA A 65 4.73 6.45 12.79
CA ALA A 65 4.71 5.43 13.85
C ALA A 65 6.13 5.01 14.28
N SER A 66 7.04 4.80 13.33
CA SER A 66 8.42 4.42 13.64
C SER A 66 9.18 5.51 14.40
N THR A 67 8.86 6.79 14.18
CA THR A 67 9.45 7.90 14.94
C THR A 67 8.97 7.99 16.40
N GLN A 68 7.82 7.40 16.74
CA GLN A 68 7.28 7.40 18.10
C GLN A 68 7.92 6.35 19.02
N ILE A 69 8.66 5.39 18.46
CA ILE A 69 9.38 4.34 19.21
C ILE A 69 10.71 4.86 19.79
N ASN A 70 11.28 5.93 19.21
CA ASN A 70 12.57 6.48 19.62
C ASN A 70 12.47 7.45 20.81
#